data_AF-A0A1V2J2N6-F1
#
_entry.id   AF-A0A1V2J2N6-F1
#
_cell.length_a   1.000
_cell.length_b   1.000
_cell.length_c   1.000
_cell.angle_alpha   90.00
_cell.angle_beta   90.00
_cell.angle_gamma   90.00
#
_symmetry.space_group_name_H-M   'P 1'
#
loop_
_entity.id
_entity.type
_entity.pdbx_description
1 polymer ?
#
loop_
_entity_poly.entity_id
_entity_poly.type
_entity_poly.pdbx_seq_one_letter_code
_entity_poly.pdbx_strand_id
1 'polypeptide(L)'
;MYTNNRPAITLHLTEQNWRNAPSHPEGRPSGDQRSAKQIINANPAVKHLLRRRDSYPTTDLLKLQLGDWTSANPSARSRADAAYNLARVVNFLDNVNDRTVGHSESRDGKINGFHNAGYSTRKNSEARLLVAFAEQGYEVLRNLGA
;
A
#
# COMPACT_ATOMS: atom_id res chain seq x y z
N MET A 1 -10.95 45.07 -0.12
CA MET A 1 -10.01 44.02 0.32
C MET A 1 -10.70 42.67 0.09
N TYR A 2 -10.28 41.90 -0.90
CA TYR A 2 -10.87 40.59 -1.18
C TYR A 2 -10.24 39.55 -0.26
N THR A 3 -11.02 39.00 0.66
CA THR A 3 -10.65 37.81 1.42
C THR A 3 -10.73 36.62 0.47
N ASN A 4 -9.57 36.17 -0.02
CA ASN A 4 -9.45 34.92 -0.77
C ASN A 4 -9.68 33.75 0.18
N ASN A 5 -10.94 33.44 0.44
CA ASN A 5 -11.37 32.22 1.10
C ASN A 5 -11.23 31.06 0.09
N ARG A 6 -10.00 30.61 -0.14
CA ARG A 6 -9.76 29.37 -0.89
C ARG A 6 -10.33 28.23 -0.07
N PRO A 7 -11.32 27.45 -0.55
CA PRO A 7 -11.73 26.25 0.15
C PRO A 7 -10.51 25.34 0.28
N ALA A 8 -10.29 24.81 1.49
CA ALA A 8 -9.33 23.74 1.70
C ALA A 8 -9.65 22.63 0.70
N ILE A 9 -8.78 22.43 -0.29
CA ILE A 9 -8.92 21.35 -1.27
C ILE A 9 -9.06 20.08 -0.44
N THR A 10 -10.27 19.51 -0.41
CA THR A 10 -10.48 18.19 0.17
C THR A 10 -9.67 17.24 -0.69
N LEU A 11 -8.47 16.91 -0.23
CA LEU A 11 -7.60 15.97 -0.92
C LEU A 11 -8.33 14.62 -0.88
N HIS A 12 -8.98 14.24 -1.98
CA HIS A 12 -9.61 12.93 -2.07
C HIS A 12 -8.47 11.91 -2.09
N LEU A 13 -8.27 11.21 -0.98
CA LEU A 13 -7.24 10.18 -0.84
C LEU A 13 -7.63 8.98 -1.70
N THR A 14 -7.34 9.04 -3.00
CA THR A 14 -7.70 8.01 -3.97
C THR A 14 -7.08 6.66 -3.63
N GLU A 15 -5.98 6.65 -2.87
CA GLU A 15 -5.40 5.43 -2.33
C GLU A 15 -6.31 4.67 -1.36
N GLN A 16 -7.33 5.31 -0.79
CA GLN A 16 -8.34 4.65 0.06
C GLN A 16 -9.45 3.96 -0.73
N ASN A 17 -9.49 4.11 -2.06
CA ASN A 17 -10.45 3.37 -2.89
C ASN A 17 -10.00 1.92 -3.09
N TRP A 18 -10.21 1.10 -2.06
CA TRP A 18 -9.90 -0.33 -2.05
C TRP A 18 -10.91 -1.18 -2.82
N ARG A 19 -12.04 -0.62 -3.28
CA ARG A 19 -13.07 -1.38 -4.00
C ARG A 19 -12.60 -1.87 -5.37
N ASN A 20 -11.62 -1.19 -5.95
CA ASN A 20 -11.05 -1.52 -7.24
C ASN A 20 -9.63 -2.05 -7.04
N ALA A 21 -9.38 -3.29 -7.48
CA ALA A 21 -8.05 -3.86 -7.46
C ALA A 21 -7.09 -3.00 -8.31
N PRO A 22 -5.93 -2.59 -7.77
CA PRO A 22 -4.87 -2.00 -8.58
C PRO A 22 -4.43 -2.97 -9.67
N SER A 23 -4.26 -2.49 -10.90
CA SER A 23 -3.87 -3.33 -12.05
C SER A 23 -2.47 -3.04 -12.60
N HIS A 24 -1.86 -1.92 -12.22
CA HIS A 24 -0.50 -1.51 -12.57
C HIS A 24 -0.08 -0.36 -11.62
N PRO A 25 1.20 0.04 -11.60
CA PRO A 25 1.62 1.26 -10.92
C PRO A 25 0.92 2.47 -11.53
N GLU A 26 0.34 3.33 -10.69
CA GLU A 26 -0.37 4.54 -11.13
C GLU A 26 0.42 5.81 -10.78
N GLY A 27 1.13 5.78 -9.65
CA GLY A 27 1.68 6.98 -9.03
C GLY A 27 0.58 7.88 -8.45
N ARG A 28 0.98 8.97 -7.81
CA ARG A 28 0.03 9.89 -7.17
C ARG A 28 -0.85 10.57 -8.22
N PRO A 29 -2.14 10.83 -7.93
CA PRO A 29 -3.02 11.56 -8.84
C PRO A 29 -2.54 12.99 -9.06
N SER A 30 -2.95 13.59 -10.18
CA SER A 30 -2.65 14.99 -10.47
C SER A 30 -3.11 15.91 -9.33
N GLY A 31 -2.23 16.84 -8.93
CA GLY A 31 -2.48 17.76 -7.82
C GLY A 31 -2.07 17.23 -6.43
N ASP A 32 -1.78 15.94 -6.27
CA ASP A 32 -1.26 15.42 -5.00
C ASP A 32 0.24 15.73 -4.84
N GLN A 33 0.53 16.69 -3.96
CA GLN A 33 1.88 17.16 -3.67
C GLN A 33 2.51 16.50 -2.43
N ARG A 34 1.85 15.50 -1.82
CA ARG A 34 2.38 14.83 -0.64
C ARG A 34 3.67 14.09 -0.97
N SER A 35 4.65 14.20 -0.08
CA SER A 35 5.86 13.39 -0.08
C SER A 35 5.58 11.93 0.30
N ALA A 36 6.52 11.04 0.00
CA ALA A 36 6.48 9.64 0.43
C ALA A 36 6.23 9.50 1.94
N LYS A 37 6.94 10.30 2.76
CA LYS A 37 6.79 10.30 4.22
C LYS A 37 5.39 10.72 4.65
N GLN A 38 4.79 11.73 4.01
CA GLN A 38 3.43 12.16 4.32
C GLN A 38 2.40 11.08 3.97
N ILE A 39 2.56 10.39 2.84
CA ILE A 39 1.67 9.30 2.43
C ILE A 39 1.78 8.12 3.39
N ILE A 40 2.99 7.67 3.70
CA ILE A 40 3.23 6.57 4.65
C ILE A 40 2.67 6.91 6.04
N ASN A 41 2.88 8.13 6.52
CA ASN A 41 2.40 8.52 7.85
C ASN A 41 0.88 8.68 7.93
N ALA A 42 0.23 9.03 6.81
CA ALA A 42 -1.22 9.17 6.73
C ALA A 42 -1.94 7.82 6.55
N ASN A 43 -1.22 6.73 6.26
CA ASN A 43 -1.78 5.40 6.06
C ASN A 43 -1.39 4.46 7.22
N PRO A 44 -2.32 4.13 8.14
CA PRO A 44 -2.05 3.26 9.28
C PRO A 44 -1.52 1.87 8.90
N ALA A 45 -2.07 1.24 7.87
CA ALA A 45 -1.69 -0.09 7.42
C ALA A 45 -0.27 -0.13 6.85
N VAL A 46 0.08 0.85 6.00
CA VAL A 46 1.45 0.99 5.49
C VAL A 46 2.42 1.30 6.62
N LYS A 47 2.05 2.22 7.52
CA LYS A 47 2.87 2.57 8.69
C LYS A 47 3.10 1.36 9.58
N HIS A 48 2.08 0.54 9.82
CA HIS A 48 2.18 -0.67 10.61
C HIS A 48 3.09 -1.70 9.94
N LEU A 49 2.88 -1.94 8.64
CA LEU A 49 3.69 -2.84 7.82
C LEU A 49 5.18 -2.49 7.87
N LEU A 50 5.53 -1.22 7.60
CA LEU A 50 6.93 -0.77 7.53
C LEU A 50 7.60 -0.61 8.89
N ARG A 51 6.84 -0.40 9.97
CA ARG A 51 7.38 -0.32 11.34
C ARG A 51 7.78 -1.70 11.86
N ARG A 52 7.04 -2.74 11.47
CA ARG A 52 7.37 -4.12 11.86
C ARG A 52 8.44 -4.65 10.92
N ARG A 53 9.33 -5.49 11.44
CA ARG A 53 10.29 -6.24 10.61
C ARG A 53 9.61 -7.25 9.69
N ASP A 54 8.31 -7.44 9.85
CA ASP A 54 7.45 -8.35 9.09
C ASP A 54 7.56 -8.19 7.56
N SER A 55 7.76 -6.97 7.04
CA SER A 55 7.91 -6.77 5.60
C SER A 55 9.35 -6.80 5.11
N TYR A 56 10.34 -6.92 5.99
CA TYR A 56 11.75 -6.77 5.59
C TYR A 56 12.17 -7.81 4.54
N PRO A 57 11.80 -9.10 4.67
CA PRO A 57 12.17 -10.12 3.67
C PRO A 57 11.58 -9.88 2.29
N THR A 58 10.48 -9.11 2.17
CA THR A 58 9.81 -8.84 0.90
C THR A 58 9.96 -7.40 0.42
N THR A 59 10.65 -6.53 1.16
CA THR A 59 10.75 -5.11 0.86
C THR A 59 11.41 -4.86 -0.50
N ASP A 60 12.50 -5.54 -0.83
CA ASP A 60 13.18 -5.33 -2.11
C ASP A 60 12.33 -5.82 -3.30
N LEU A 61 11.59 -6.92 -3.13
CA LEU A 61 10.64 -7.40 -4.14
C LEU A 61 9.49 -6.41 -4.33
N LEU A 62 8.94 -5.86 -3.24
CA LEU A 62 7.93 -4.82 -3.32
C LEU A 62 8.44 -3.57 -4.08
N LYS A 63 9.70 -3.19 -3.89
CA LYS A 63 10.30 -2.07 -4.63
C LYS A 63 10.41 -2.35 -6.13
N LEU A 64 10.63 -3.61 -6.55
CA LEU A 64 10.62 -3.98 -7.97
C LEU A 64 9.25 -3.76 -8.60
N GLN A 65 8.17 -4.02 -7.86
CA GLN A 65 6.80 -3.86 -8.37
C GLN A 65 6.26 -2.42 -8.28
N LEU A 66 6.66 -1.69 -7.25
CA LEU A 66 6.04 -0.41 -6.87
C LEU A 66 6.93 0.81 -7.14
N GLY A 67 8.24 0.58 -7.33
CA GLY A 67 9.29 1.58 -7.22
C GLY A 67 9.82 1.70 -5.79
N ASP A 68 11.01 2.32 -5.64
CA ASP A 68 11.64 2.52 -4.34
C ASP A 68 11.16 3.82 -3.67
N TRP A 69 10.40 3.68 -2.57
CA TRP A 69 9.86 4.77 -1.75
C TRP A 69 10.84 5.31 -0.69
N THR A 70 12.01 4.68 -0.54
CA THR A 70 13.02 5.01 0.48
C THR A 70 14.01 6.05 -0.01
N SER A 71 14.79 6.64 0.90
CA SER A 71 15.83 7.62 0.58
C SER A 71 16.96 7.12 -0.32
N ALA A 72 17.04 5.80 -0.56
CA ALA A 72 17.97 5.24 -1.55
C ALA A 72 17.64 5.71 -2.98
N ASN A 73 16.37 6.00 -3.27
CA ASN A 73 15.98 6.62 -4.53
C ASN A 73 16.16 8.13 -4.46
N PRO A 74 17.02 8.76 -5.29
CA PRO A 74 17.29 10.20 -5.21
C PRO A 74 16.07 11.06 -5.61
N SER A 75 15.19 10.54 -6.48
CA SER A 75 14.03 11.27 -6.98
C SER A 75 12.91 11.34 -5.93
N ALA A 76 12.70 12.52 -5.34
CA ALA A 76 11.62 12.74 -4.37
C ALA A 76 10.22 12.46 -4.94
N ARG A 77 10.03 12.79 -6.22
CA ARG A 77 8.79 12.52 -6.95
C ARG A 77 8.56 11.01 -7.08
N SER A 78 9.56 10.28 -7.55
CA SER A 78 9.47 8.82 -7.72
C SER A 78 9.25 8.10 -6.40
N ARG A 79 9.87 8.56 -5.30
CA ARG A 79 9.59 8.02 -3.95
C ARG A 79 8.13 8.18 -3.56
N ALA A 80 7.56 9.36 -3.83
CA ALA A 80 6.19 9.67 -3.46
C ALA A 80 5.17 8.88 -4.29
N ASP A 81 5.46 8.68 -5.58
CA ASP A 81 4.65 7.84 -6.47
C ASP A 81 4.71 6.36 -6.04
N ALA A 82 5.89 5.87 -5.66
CA ALA A 82 6.05 4.53 -5.11
C ALA A 82 5.31 4.32 -3.78
N ALA A 83 5.38 5.30 -2.87
CA ALA A 83 4.65 5.26 -1.60
C ALA A 83 3.13 5.23 -1.81
N TYR A 84 2.63 5.96 -2.81
CA TYR A 84 1.22 5.90 -3.20
C TYR A 84 0.82 4.53 -3.73
N ASN A 85 1.63 3.93 -4.61
CA ASN A 85 1.38 2.58 -5.12
C ASN A 85 1.35 1.54 -3.98
N LEU A 86 2.31 1.64 -3.04
CA LEU A 86 2.31 0.80 -1.83
C LEU A 86 1.03 0.99 -1.02
N ALA A 87 0.58 2.23 -0.81
CA ALA A 87 -0.65 2.52 -0.10
C ALA A 87 -1.89 1.92 -0.79
N ARG A 88 -1.98 2.00 -2.12
CA ARG A 88 -3.06 1.37 -2.90
C ARG A 88 -3.12 -0.12 -2.70
N VAL A 89 -1.98 -0.81 -2.82
CA VAL A 89 -1.92 -2.27 -2.66
C VAL A 89 -2.23 -2.69 -1.23
N VAL A 90 -1.63 -2.03 -0.24
CA VAL A 90 -1.84 -2.36 1.18
C VAL A 90 -3.30 -2.13 1.59
N ASN A 91 -3.91 -1.01 1.18
CA ASN A 91 -5.32 -0.73 1.48
C ASN A 91 -6.26 -1.73 0.80
N PHE A 92 -5.95 -2.13 -0.45
CA PHE A 92 -6.70 -3.18 -1.12
C PHE A 92 -6.64 -4.49 -0.34
N LEU A 93 -5.45 -4.93 0.05
CA LEU A 93 -5.24 -6.19 0.76
C LEU A 93 -5.89 -6.20 2.16
N ASP A 94 -5.75 -5.14 2.95
CA ASP A 94 -6.44 -4.94 4.26
C ASP A 94 -7.98 -4.94 4.12
N ASN A 95 -8.51 -4.91 2.90
CA ASN A 95 -9.95 -4.94 2.60
C ASN A 95 -10.38 -6.14 1.74
N VAL A 96 -9.50 -7.10 1.48
CA VAL A 96 -9.87 -8.34 0.78
C VAL A 96 -10.89 -9.11 1.61
N ASN A 97 -11.87 -9.73 0.95
CA ASN A 97 -12.95 -10.46 1.60
C ASN A 97 -12.41 -11.61 2.48
N ASP A 98 -12.90 -11.72 3.71
CA ASP A 98 -12.54 -12.76 4.68
C ASP A 98 -12.74 -14.20 4.16
N ARG A 99 -13.62 -14.41 3.17
CA ARG A 99 -13.76 -15.72 2.49
C ARG A 99 -12.51 -16.12 1.70
N THR A 100 -11.73 -15.15 1.26
CA THR A 100 -10.43 -15.33 0.60
C THR A 100 -9.31 -15.42 1.63
N VAL A 101 -9.42 -14.67 2.73
CA VAL A 101 -8.42 -14.60 3.81
C VAL A 101 -9.01 -14.98 5.17
N GLY A 102 -9.08 -16.29 5.46
CA GLY A 102 -9.66 -16.80 6.71
C GLY A 102 -8.81 -16.57 7.98
N HIS A 103 -7.65 -15.93 7.86
CA HIS A 103 -6.73 -15.63 8.97
C HIS A 103 -6.36 -14.14 9.05
N SER A 104 -7.29 -13.28 8.65
CA SER A 104 -7.15 -11.83 8.63
C SER A 104 -8.38 -11.14 9.24
N GLU A 105 -8.21 -9.92 9.70
CA GLU A 105 -9.30 -9.05 10.16
C GLU A 105 -9.42 -7.90 9.16
N SER A 106 -10.49 -7.87 8.37
CA SER A 106 -10.69 -6.81 7.40
C SER A 106 -10.79 -5.43 8.08
N ARG A 107 -10.09 -4.42 7.53
CA ARG A 107 -10.10 -3.01 7.94
C ARG A 107 -9.52 -2.75 9.32
N ASP A 108 -8.66 -3.63 9.82
CA ASP A 108 -7.98 -3.41 11.10
C ASP A 108 -6.76 -2.49 10.96
N GLY A 109 -6.45 -2.08 9.72
CA GLY A 109 -5.36 -1.17 9.40
C GLY A 109 -4.01 -1.86 9.55
N LYS A 110 -3.93 -3.16 9.20
CA LYS A 110 -2.71 -3.96 9.22
C LYS A 110 -2.73 -4.98 8.08
N ILE A 111 -1.56 -5.59 7.85
CA ILE A 111 -1.47 -6.78 7.00
C ILE A 111 -1.28 -7.97 7.94
N ASN A 112 -2.32 -8.77 8.05
CA ASN A 112 -2.39 -9.89 8.99
C ASN A 112 -1.76 -11.16 8.41
N GLY A 113 -1.16 -11.97 9.29
CA GLY A 113 -0.63 -13.29 8.95
C GLY A 113 0.88 -13.42 8.86
N PHE A 114 1.65 -12.33 9.01
CA PHE A 114 3.11 -12.44 9.19
C PHE A 114 3.47 -13.07 10.53
N HIS A 115 4.49 -13.94 10.53
CA HIS A 115 5.14 -14.46 11.72
C HIS A 115 6.63 -14.68 11.47
N ASN A 116 7.39 -15.09 12.49
CA ASN A 116 8.84 -15.29 12.40
C ASN A 116 9.56 -14.07 11.81
N ALA A 117 9.24 -12.85 12.30
CA ALA A 117 9.79 -11.59 11.80
C ALA A 117 9.67 -11.39 10.27
N GLY A 118 8.60 -11.91 9.66
CA GLY A 118 8.33 -11.73 8.22
C GLY A 118 8.78 -12.87 7.32
N TYR A 119 9.59 -13.81 7.83
CA TYR A 119 10.10 -14.94 7.06
C TYR A 119 9.04 -16.00 6.75
N SER A 120 7.85 -15.89 7.33
CA SER A 120 6.77 -16.83 7.12
C SER A 120 5.41 -16.16 7.22
N THR A 121 4.45 -16.70 6.49
CA THR A 121 3.06 -16.23 6.45
C THR A 121 2.09 -17.37 6.69
N ARG A 122 1.01 -17.07 7.42
CA ARG A 122 -0.15 -17.97 7.51
C ARG A 122 -0.71 -18.21 6.10
N LYS A 123 -1.12 -19.44 5.81
CA LYS A 123 -1.90 -19.74 4.60
C LYS A 123 -3.19 -18.90 4.62
N ASN A 124 -3.74 -18.55 3.46
CA ASN A 124 -5.00 -17.78 3.35
C ASN A 124 -5.01 -16.51 4.23
N SER A 125 -3.97 -15.68 4.12
CA SER A 125 -3.84 -14.41 4.85
C SER A 125 -3.44 -13.27 3.92
N GLU A 126 -3.72 -12.04 4.32
CA GLU A 126 -3.28 -10.82 3.61
C GLU A 126 -1.76 -10.79 3.42
N ALA A 127 -0.99 -11.22 4.43
CA ALA A 127 0.46 -11.30 4.34
C ALA A 127 0.91 -12.26 3.23
N ARG A 128 0.24 -13.40 3.08
CA ARG A 128 0.52 -14.33 1.98
C ARG A 128 0.23 -13.69 0.61
N LEU A 129 -0.85 -12.93 0.50
CA LEU A 129 -1.19 -12.21 -0.74
C LEU A 129 -0.17 -11.10 -1.03
N LEU A 130 0.30 -10.38 -0.01
CA LEU A 130 1.33 -9.35 -0.18
C LEU A 130 2.67 -9.95 -0.64
N VAL A 131 3.06 -11.11 -0.09
CA VAL A 131 4.26 -11.84 -0.56
C VAL A 131 4.08 -12.27 -2.02
N ALA A 132 2.94 -12.87 -2.36
CA ALA A 132 2.66 -13.27 -3.74
C ALA A 132 2.68 -12.07 -4.70
N PHE A 133 2.09 -10.94 -4.31
CA PHE A 133 2.16 -9.69 -5.07
C PHE A 133 3.62 -9.21 -5.24
N ALA A 134 4.45 -9.28 -4.20
CA ALA A 134 5.84 -8.87 -4.33
C ALA A 134 6.60 -9.72 -5.36
N GLU A 135 6.29 -11.01 -5.45
CA GLU A 135 6.91 -11.97 -6.36
C GLU A 135 6.37 -11.88 -7.80
N GLN A 136 5.05 -11.73 -7.96
CA GLN A 136 4.34 -11.89 -9.23
C GLN A 136 3.71 -10.59 -9.77
N GLY A 137 3.59 -9.56 -8.93
CA GLY A 137 3.03 -8.27 -9.30
C GLY A 137 1.50 -8.25 -9.37
N TYR A 138 0.98 -7.34 -10.19
CA TYR A 138 -0.44 -6.93 -10.17
C TYR A 138 -1.44 -8.00 -10.63
N GLU A 139 -0.99 -9.04 -11.32
CA GLU A 139 -1.83 -10.19 -11.70
C GLU A 139 -2.45 -10.89 -10.49
N VAL A 140 -1.73 -10.93 -9.36
CA VAL A 140 -2.23 -11.48 -8.09
C VAL A 140 -3.48 -10.72 -7.63
N LEU A 141 -3.48 -9.39 -7.75
CA LEU A 141 -4.59 -8.56 -7.29
C LEU A 141 -5.80 -8.65 -8.23
N ARG A 142 -5.56 -8.78 -9.54
CA ARG A 142 -6.63 -8.92 -10.54
C ARG A 142 -7.51 -10.15 -10.27
N ASN A 143 -6.90 -11.25 -9.84
CA ASN A 143 -7.61 -12.49 -9.53
C ASN A 143 -8.44 -12.42 -8.24
N LEU A 144 -8.30 -11.35 -7.44
CA LEU A 144 -9.03 -11.11 -6.20
C LEU A 144 -10.20 -10.14 -6.35
N GLY A 145 -10.21 -9.35 -7.42
CA GLY A 145 -11.21 -8.31 -7.68
C GLY A 145 -12.34 -8.73 -8.63
N ALA A 146 -12.50 -10.03 -8.91
CA ALA A 146 -13.52 -10.60 -9.80
C ALA A 146 -14.69 -11.22 -9.02
#